data_AF-A0A7V2QVU6-F1
#
_entry.id   AF-A0A7V2QVU6-F1
#
_cell.length_a   1.000
_cell.length_b   1.000
_cell.length_c   1.000
_cell.angle_alpha   90.00
_cell.angle_beta   90.00
_cell.angle_gamma   90.00
#
_symmetry.space_group_name_H-M   'P 1'
#
loop_
_entity.id
_entity.type
_entity.pdbx_description
1 polymer ?
#
loop_
_entity_poly.entity_id
_entity_poly.type
_entity_poly.pdbx_seq_one_letter_code
_entity_poly.pdbx_strand_id
1 'polypeptide(L)' 'MPFRSFGPLEIGLIVLVILIFFGVGKLPQVGGAIGKGLRSFRKGQRGEDEEDEAEEERPIAKSKTTKKVTKGTTKV' A
#
# COMPACT_ATOMS: atom_id res chain seq x y z
N MET A 1 31.08 12.64 22.53
CA MET A 1 29.66 12.57 22.10
C MET A 1 29.42 13.68 21.08
N PRO A 2 29.36 13.39 19.75
CA PRO A 2 28.14 13.68 18.98
C PRO A 2 28.02 12.94 17.61
N PHE A 3 27.12 11.95 17.46
CA PHE A 3 26.74 11.39 16.14
C PHE A 3 25.23 11.01 16.10
N ARG A 4 24.36 11.86 16.66
CA ARG A 4 22.95 11.55 16.94
C ARG A 4 21.93 12.08 15.92
N SER A 5 22.34 12.47 14.71
CA SER A 5 21.45 13.30 13.87
C SER A 5 21.16 12.81 12.45
N PHE A 6 22.05 12.07 11.77
CA PHE A 6 21.72 11.48 10.46
C PHE A 6 20.99 10.14 10.60
N GLY A 7 19.99 10.13 11.47
CA GLY A 7 19.18 8.95 11.79
C GLY A 7 17.80 8.99 11.14
N PRO A 8 16.92 8.05 11.50
CA PRO A 8 15.54 7.95 10.99
C PRO A 8 14.73 9.25 11.06
N LEU A 9 15.10 10.19 11.93
CA LEU A 9 14.48 11.51 12.03
C LEU A 9 14.65 12.37 10.78
N GLU A 10 15.82 12.35 10.13
CA GLU A 10 16.07 13.16 8.93
C GLU A 10 15.29 12.62 7.72
N ILE A 11 15.30 11.29 7.55
CA ILE A 11 14.47 10.60 6.56
C ILE A 11 12.99 10.89 6.83
N GLY A 12 12.56 10.86 8.09
CA GLY A 12 11.20 11.21 8.49
C GLY A 12 10.81 12.64 8.12
N LEU A 13 11.72 13.60 8.28
CA LEU A 13 11.48 15.01 7.92
C LEU A 13 11.29 15.17 6.40
N ILE A 14 12.13 14.51 5.59
CA ILE A 14 12.00 14.54 4.12
C ILE A 14 10.67 13.92 3.68
N VAL A 15 10.33 12.76 4.25
CA VAL A 15 9.05 12.07 3.97
C VAL A 15 7.87 12.96 4.35
N LEU A 16 7.94 13.68 5.47
CA LEU A 16 6.89 14.60 5.90
C LEU A 16 6.67 15.73 4.88
N VAL A 17 7.73 16.34 4.37
CA VAL A 17 7.62 17.39 3.34
C VAL A 17 6.98 16.84 2.06
N ILE A 18 7.43 15.67 1.59
CA ILE A 18 6.86 14.98 0.42
C ILE A 18 5.38 14.67 0.64
N LEU A 19 4.99 14.21 1.84
CA LEU A 19 3.61 13.92 2.20
C LEU A 19 2.73 15.17 2.21
N ILE A 20 3.26 16.36 2.50
CA ILE A 20 2.50 17.62 2.42
C ILE A 20 2.24 17.99 0.95
N PHE A 21 3.26 17.88 0.08
CA PHE A 21 3.12 18.21 -1.35
C PHE A 21 2.28 17.19 -2.12
N PHE A 22 2.53 15.89 -1.91
CA PHE A 22 1.87 14.81 -2.65
C PHE A 22 0.65 14.24 -1.94
N GLY A 23 0.53 14.42 -0.62
CA GLY A 23 -0.53 13.84 0.20
C GLY A 23 -0.24 12.40 0.66
N VAL A 24 -0.79 12.03 1.83
CA VAL A 24 -0.67 10.69 2.45
C VAL A 24 -1.24 9.55 1.59
N GLY A 25 -2.14 9.84 0.66
CA GLY A 25 -2.78 8.84 -0.20
C GLY A 25 -1.97 8.44 -1.43
N LYS A 26 -1.01 9.27 -1.87
CA LYS A 26 -0.27 9.03 -3.11
C LYS A 26 0.87 8.03 -2.95
N LEU A 27 1.54 8.01 -1.79
CA LEU A 27 2.58 7.02 -1.46
C LEU A 27 2.07 5.57 -1.54
N PRO A 28 0.96 5.17 -0.88
CA PRO A 28 0.47 3.79 -0.96
C PRO A 28 -0.08 3.44 -2.34
N GLN A 29 -0.66 4.42 -3.07
CA GLN A 29 -1.14 4.21 -4.43
C GLN A 29 0.02 3.89 -5.40
N VAL A 30 1.11 4.65 -5.33
CA VAL A 30 2.31 4.42 -6.16
C VAL A 30 3.07 3.18 -5.70
N GLY A 31 3.24 2.99 -4.38
CA GLY A 31 3.88 1.80 -3.81
C GLY A 31 3.17 0.50 -4.18
N GLY A 32 1.83 0.49 -4.22
CA GLY A 32 1.06 -0.67 -4.67
C GLY A 32 1.26 -1.00 -6.16
N ALA A 33 1.40 0.01 -7.02
CA ALA A 33 1.69 -0.20 -8.44
C ALA A 33 3.13 -0.71 -8.65
N ILE A 34 4.10 -0.09 -7.97
CA ILE A 34 5.51 -0.50 -8.01
C ILE A 34 5.68 -1.91 -7.43
N GLY A 35 5.01 -2.24 -6.33
CA GLY A 35 5.08 -3.55 -5.69
C GLY A 35 4.57 -4.67 -6.59
N LYS A 36 3.48 -4.44 -7.34
CA LYS A 36 2.97 -5.37 -8.36
C LYS A 36 3.97 -5.56 -9.49
N GLY A 37 4.52 -4.46 -10.03
CA GLY A 37 5.53 -4.52 -11.08
C GLY A 37 6.80 -5.25 -10.64
N LEU A 38 7.27 -4.99 -9.42
CA LEU A 38 8.42 -5.67 -8.84
C LEU A 38 8.13 -7.16 -8.57
N ARG A 39 6.90 -7.52 -8.17
CA ARG A 39 6.49 -8.92 -8.01
C ARG A 39 6.50 -9.66 -9.35
N SER A 40 5.96 -9.05 -10.41
CA SER A 40 6.00 -9.61 -11.76
C SER A 40 7.42 -9.70 -12.31
N PHE A 41 8.26 -8.69 -12.06
CA PHE A 41 9.67 -8.70 -12.44
C PHE A 41 10.43 -9.83 -11.74
N ARG A 42 10.18 -10.02 -10.44
CA ARG A 42 10.83 -11.07 -9.65
C ARG A 42 10.33 -12.47 -10.02
N LYS A 43 9.05 -12.61 -10.39
CA LYS A 43 8.47 -13.85 -10.94
C LYS A 43 9.12 -14.20 -12.28
N GLY A 44 9.24 -13.23 -13.20
CA GLY A 44 9.92 -13.44 -14.48
C GLY A 44 11.42 -13.73 -14.35
N GLN A 45 12.09 -13.17 -13.33
CA GLN A 45 13.52 -13.43 -13.08
C GLN A 45 13.77 -14.80 -12.42
N ARG A 46 12.81 -15.35 -11.67
CA ARG A 46 12.96 -16.64 -10.96
C ARG A 46 12.62 -17.87 -11.81
N GLY A 47 12.08 -17.69 -13.01
CA GLY A 47 11.62 -18.82 -13.84
C GLY A 47 10.22 -19.28 -13.43
N GLU A 48 9.50 -19.83 -14.40
CA GLU A 48 8.05 -20.15 -14.39
C GLU A 48 7.61 -21.19 -13.33
N ASP A 49 8.53 -21.71 -12.52
CA ASP A 49 8.31 -22.92 -11.70
C ASP A 49 7.97 -22.66 -10.21
N GLU A 50 7.98 -21.40 -9.74
CA GLU A 50 7.49 -21.03 -8.39
C GLU A 50 6.11 -20.34 -8.47
N GLU A 51 5.13 -21.04 -9.05
CA GLU A 51 3.73 -20.63 -9.03
C GLU A 51 3.00 -21.40 -7.92
N ASP A 52 2.85 -20.80 -6.72
CA ASP A 52 1.63 -21.00 -5.90
C ASP A 52 1.53 -20.20 -4.58
N GLU A 53 2.60 -19.64 -3.99
CA GLU A 53 2.49 -19.09 -2.61
C GLU A 53 2.11 -17.60 -2.47
N ALA A 54 1.31 -17.01 -3.36
CA ALA A 54 0.86 -15.62 -3.12
C ALA A 54 -0.56 -15.28 -3.58
N GLU A 55 -1.42 -16.29 -3.74
CA GLU A 55 -2.86 -16.07 -3.88
C GLU A 55 -3.54 -16.12 -2.50
N GLU A 56 -3.19 -15.20 -1.60
CA GLU A 56 -4.08 -14.76 -0.52
C GLU A 56 -3.46 -13.56 0.20
N GLU A 57 -3.82 -12.35 -0.22
CA GLU A 57 -4.13 -11.29 0.74
C GLU A 57 -4.86 -10.14 0.03
N ARG A 58 -6.19 -10.28 0.03
CA ARG A 58 -7.21 -9.27 0.33
C ARG A 58 -6.86 -7.83 -0.03
N PRO A 59 -7.74 -7.12 -0.78
CA PRO A 59 -7.56 -5.69 -0.97
C PRO A 59 -7.58 -5.01 0.41
N ILE A 60 -6.46 -4.45 0.84
CA ILE A 60 -6.40 -3.45 1.91
C ILE A 60 -7.02 -2.14 1.40
N ALA A 61 -8.28 -2.23 1.01
CA ALA A 61 -9.22 -1.15 0.77
C ALA A 61 -10.59 -1.57 1.33
N LYS A 62 -10.62 -2.14 2.53
CA LYS A 62 -11.81 -2.04 3.40
C LYS A 62 -11.68 -0.81 4.29
N SER A 63 -11.73 0.36 3.65
CA SER A 63 -12.35 1.53 4.28
C SER A 63 -13.82 1.17 4.52
N LYS A 64 -14.12 0.71 5.74
CA LYS A 64 -15.50 0.53 6.23
C LYS A 64 -16.06 1.91 6.61
N THR A 65 -16.33 2.76 5.63
CA THR A 65 -17.25 3.88 5.80
C THR A 65 -18.04 4.02 4.51
N THR A 66 -19.36 4.19 4.66
CA THR A 66 -20.40 4.40 3.64
C THR A 66 -21.04 3.15 3.03
N LYS A 67 -22.37 3.07 3.21
CA LYS A 67 -23.39 2.22 2.55
C LYS A 67 -23.69 0.83 3.16
N LYS A 68 -24.30 0.82 4.36
CA LYS A 68 -25.33 -0.17 4.73
C LYS A 68 -26.32 0.42 5.76
N VAL A 69 -27.16 1.35 5.33
CA VAL A 69 -28.49 1.61 5.92
C VAL A 69 -29.42 1.97 4.77
N THR A 70 -29.91 0.95 4.07
CA THR A 70 -31.18 0.93 3.32
C THR A 70 -31.32 -0.48 2.72
N LYS A 71 -31.66 -1.45 3.57
CA LYS A 71 -32.25 -2.71 3.12
C LYS A 71 -33.55 -2.87 3.87
N GLY A 72 -34.66 -2.75 3.16
CA GLY A 72 -35.99 -2.85 3.73
C GLY A 72 -37.11 -2.53 2.75
N THR A 73 -36.98 -2.91 1.46
CA THR A 73 -38.17 -3.09 0.64
C THR A 73 -38.83 -4.37 1.12
N THR A 74 -39.87 -4.15 1.90
CA THR A 74 -40.73 -5.13 2.54
C THR A 74 -41.53 -5.90 1.49
N LYS A 75 -41.49 -7.22 1.64
CA LYS A 75 -42.48 -8.21 1.22
C LYS A 75 -43.92 -7.66 1.21
N VAL A 76 -44.56 -7.62 0.04
CA VAL A 76 -45.98 -7.93 -0.22
C VAL A 76 -46.18 -8.08 -1.72
#